data_AF-A0A914XTT6-F1
#
_entry.id   AF-A0A914XTT6-F1
#
_cell.length_a   1.000
_cell.length_b   1.000
_cell.length_c   1.000
_cell.angle_alpha   90.00
_cell.angle_beta   90.00
_cell.angle_gamma   90.00
#
_symmetry.space_group_name_H-M   'P 1'
#
loop_
_entity.id
_entity.type
_entity.pdbx_description
1 polymer ?
#
loop_
_entity_poly.entity_id
_entity_poly.type
_entity_poly.pdbx_seq_one_letter_code
_entity_poly.pdbx_strand_id
1 'polypeptide(L)'
;MDALKRVDTKNLPNVQVRNFVQNFIVIVGASASWSETRKDHIAASGTSKPFDWTYTSDYSGTLGNDIKVEDTDLIIDIEKLKRRDPIFFYTQLTLYEDELADHGCSLMAIKVRVMPETFFVLCRFYLRVDHVMVRVCDTRLFGETNSNFLLREWTLREAKYSDLSPTDLDNVRDSNIIWQSLPIIKSKSQKIFIE
;
A
#
# COMPACT_ATOMS: atom_id res chain seq x y z
N MET A 1 4.93 3.93 -14.89
CA MET A 1 4.82 4.05 -13.42
C MET A 1 3.33 4.11 -13.04
N ASP A 2 2.60 3.01 -13.23
CA ASP A 2 1.12 3.00 -13.09
C ASP A 2 0.65 3.07 -11.63
N ALA A 3 1.47 2.58 -10.70
CA ALA A 3 1.20 2.71 -9.28
C ALA A 3 1.11 4.18 -8.82
N LEU A 4 1.97 5.06 -9.32
CA LEU A 4 1.90 6.50 -9.01
C LEU A 4 0.73 7.22 -9.69
N LYS A 5 0.23 6.70 -10.82
CA LYS A 5 -0.99 7.24 -11.47
C LYS A 5 -2.26 6.99 -10.63
N ARG A 6 -2.19 6.07 -9.66
CA ARG A 6 -3.26 5.76 -8.70
C ARG A 6 -3.18 6.59 -7.41
N VAL A 7 -2.18 7.45 -7.27
CA VAL A 7 -2.10 8.39 -6.15
C VAL A 7 -3.09 9.54 -6.37
N ASP A 8 -3.77 9.97 -5.30
CA ASP A 8 -4.72 11.07 -5.39
C ASP A 8 -3.98 12.40 -5.66
N THR A 9 -4.31 13.03 -6.79
CA THR A 9 -3.71 14.30 -7.23
C THR A 9 -4.60 15.50 -6.95
N LYS A 10 -5.77 15.28 -6.35
CA LYS A 10 -6.82 16.27 -6.15
C LYS A 10 -7.18 16.49 -4.69
N ASN A 11 -6.89 15.53 -3.82
CA ASN A 11 -7.21 15.61 -2.39
C ASN A 11 -5.98 15.39 -1.52
N LEU A 12 -6.01 15.96 -0.32
CA LEU A 12 -5.07 15.65 0.74
C LEU A 12 -5.26 14.22 1.25
N PRO A 13 -4.22 13.60 1.83
CA PRO A 13 -4.38 12.29 2.43
C PRO A 13 -5.38 12.38 3.59
N ASN A 14 -6.20 11.34 3.75
CA ASN A 14 -7.06 11.21 4.93
C ASN A 14 -6.23 10.78 6.15
N VAL A 15 -5.35 11.66 6.61
CA VAL A 15 -4.50 11.52 7.78
C VAL A 15 -5.02 12.53 8.82
N GLN A 16 -5.77 12.03 9.81
CA GLN A 16 -6.32 12.89 10.86
C GLN A 16 -5.29 13.10 11.96
N VAL A 17 -4.58 14.24 11.95
CA VAL A 17 -3.77 14.70 13.10
C VAL A 17 -4.65 15.59 13.97
N ARG A 18 -4.87 15.24 15.24
CA ARG A 18 -5.46 16.17 16.21
C ARG A 18 -4.33 16.89 16.92
N ASN A 19 -4.09 18.16 16.57
CA ASN A 19 -3.36 19.07 17.46
C ASN A 19 -4.36 19.73 18.41
N PHE A 20 -4.03 19.77 19.70
CA PHE A 20 -4.83 20.44 20.74
C PHE A 20 -4.78 21.98 20.68
N VAL A 21 -4.30 22.56 19.57
CA VAL A 21 -4.31 24.00 19.34
C VAL A 21 -4.81 24.24 17.92
N GLN A 22 -6.08 24.62 17.83
CA GLN A 22 -6.76 25.20 16.66
C GLN A 22 -7.08 24.23 15.50
N ASN A 23 -8.35 24.23 15.07
CA ASN A 23 -8.90 23.44 13.97
C ASN A 23 -8.24 23.77 12.61
N PHE A 24 -7.03 23.27 12.37
CA PHE A 24 -6.40 23.24 11.06
C PHE A 24 -5.98 21.80 10.73
N ILE A 25 -6.33 21.36 9.53
CA ILE A 25 -5.76 20.16 8.91
C ILE A 25 -4.25 20.31 8.98
N VAL A 26 -3.56 19.41 9.68
CA VAL A 26 -2.10 19.42 9.76
C VAL A 26 -1.56 19.04 8.39
N ILE A 27 -1.26 20.07 7.62
CA ILE A 27 -0.23 20.04 6.61
C ILE A 27 1.05 19.85 7.42
N VAL A 28 1.67 18.66 7.37
CA VAL A 28 2.98 18.41 8.00
C VAL A 28 3.88 19.59 7.63
N GLY A 29 4.50 20.26 8.61
CA GLY A 29 5.13 21.57 8.43
C GLY A 29 6.15 21.64 7.28
N ALA A 30 6.70 20.50 6.87
CA ALA A 30 7.53 20.35 5.67
C ALA A 30 6.78 20.60 4.37
N SER A 31 5.50 20.21 4.23
CA SER A 31 4.69 20.42 3.02
C SER A 31 4.39 21.90 2.76
N ALA A 32 4.23 22.72 3.80
CA ALA A 32 4.04 24.15 3.64
C ALA A 32 5.30 24.81 3.07
N SER A 33 6.47 24.54 3.66
CA SER A 33 7.77 25.06 3.20
C SER A 33 8.26 24.45 1.88
N TRP A 34 7.90 23.20 1.57
CA TRP A 34 8.10 22.57 0.24
C TRP A 34 7.20 23.19 -0.84
N SER A 35 5.96 23.53 -0.50
CA SER A 35 5.07 24.27 -1.38
C SER A 35 5.57 25.71 -1.57
N GLU A 36 6.17 26.29 -0.52
CA GLU A 36 6.75 27.63 -0.48
C GLU A 36 7.98 27.77 -1.39
N THR A 37 8.92 26.82 -1.34
CA THR A 37 10.15 26.82 -2.17
C THR A 37 9.87 26.55 -3.64
N ARG A 38 8.73 25.93 -3.96
CA ARG A 38 8.25 25.78 -5.34
C ARG A 38 7.28 26.87 -5.79
N LYS A 39 7.07 27.95 -5.01
CA LYS A 39 6.16 29.06 -5.41
C LYS A 39 6.49 29.59 -6.81
N ASP A 40 7.75 29.73 -7.18
CA ASP A 40 8.14 30.26 -8.50
C ASP A 40 7.88 29.27 -9.65
N HIS A 41 8.06 27.95 -9.42
CA HIS A 41 7.73 26.91 -10.39
C HIS A 41 6.22 26.57 -10.44
N ILE A 42 5.51 26.75 -9.33
CA ILE A 42 4.07 26.53 -9.17
C ILE A 42 3.28 27.71 -9.75
N ALA A 43 3.77 28.94 -9.61
CA ALA A 43 3.18 30.14 -10.20
C ALA A 43 3.24 30.11 -11.74
N ALA A 44 4.31 29.56 -12.31
CA ALA A 44 4.42 29.34 -13.76
C ALA A 44 3.49 28.22 -14.30
N SER A 45 3.00 27.32 -13.43
CA SER A 45 2.16 26.16 -13.80
C SER A 45 0.70 26.22 -13.29
N GLY A 46 0.34 27.25 -12.52
CA GLY A 46 -1.04 27.57 -12.15
C GLY A 46 -1.74 26.59 -11.20
N THR A 47 -1.01 25.74 -10.46
CA THR A 47 -1.63 24.72 -9.60
C THR A 47 -0.97 24.58 -8.22
N SER A 48 -1.40 25.40 -7.25
CA SER A 48 -1.40 25.00 -5.84
C SER A 48 -2.63 24.11 -5.61
N LYS A 49 -2.59 22.88 -6.11
CA LYS A 49 -3.67 21.91 -5.90
C LYS A 49 -3.31 21.03 -4.70
N PRO A 50 -4.26 20.76 -3.79
CA PRO A 50 -4.06 19.76 -2.75
C PRO A 50 -3.70 18.42 -3.41
N PHE A 51 -2.62 17.79 -2.93
CA PHE A 51 -2.13 16.51 -3.43
C PHE A 51 -1.82 15.58 -2.26
N ASP A 52 -1.91 14.27 -2.51
CA ASP A 52 -1.52 13.28 -1.52
C ASP A 52 0.02 13.17 -1.43
N TRP A 53 0.59 13.84 -0.43
CA TRP A 53 2.02 13.80 -0.13
C TRP A 53 2.48 12.48 0.51
N THR A 54 1.57 11.58 0.89
CA THR A 54 1.91 10.25 1.40
C THR A 54 2.11 9.22 0.28
N TYR A 55 1.82 9.61 -0.97
CA TYR A 55 1.84 8.73 -2.14
C TYR A 55 0.98 7.47 -1.95
N THR A 56 -0.13 7.55 -1.20
CA THR A 56 -1.02 6.40 -1.01
C THR A 56 -1.60 5.96 -2.35
N SER A 57 -1.47 4.67 -2.65
CA SER A 57 -1.91 4.09 -3.91
C SER A 57 -2.79 2.87 -3.67
N ASP A 58 -3.95 2.85 -4.33
CA ASP A 58 -4.86 1.69 -4.36
C ASP A 58 -4.48 0.67 -5.46
N TYR A 59 -3.28 0.81 -6.03
CA TYR A 59 -2.81 0.00 -7.15
C TYR A 59 -2.89 -1.50 -6.85
N SER A 60 -3.71 -2.19 -7.66
CA SER A 60 -3.97 -3.63 -7.57
C SER A 60 -3.37 -4.43 -8.74
N GLY A 61 -2.34 -3.90 -9.39
CA GLY A 61 -1.77 -4.44 -10.62
C GLY A 61 -2.37 -3.84 -11.90
N THR A 62 -1.55 -3.75 -12.94
CA THR A 62 -1.97 -3.43 -14.31
C THR A 62 -2.36 -4.74 -15.01
N LEU A 63 -3.58 -4.81 -15.54
CA LEU A 63 -4.05 -5.94 -16.33
C LEU A 63 -3.77 -5.67 -17.81
N GLY A 64 -3.48 -6.73 -18.57
CA GLY A 64 -3.45 -6.67 -20.02
C GLY A 64 -4.86 -6.46 -20.60
N ASN A 65 -4.91 -6.23 -21.91
CA ASN A 65 -6.17 -6.18 -22.65
C ASN A 65 -6.87 -7.55 -22.59
N ASP A 66 -8.20 -7.54 -22.62
CA ASP A 66 -9.05 -8.73 -22.74
C ASP A 66 -8.99 -9.73 -21.57
N ILE A 67 -8.39 -9.36 -20.43
CA ILE A 67 -8.41 -10.20 -19.23
C ILE A 67 -9.76 -10.09 -18.51
N LYS A 68 -10.46 -11.22 -18.39
CA LYS A 68 -11.72 -11.31 -17.62
C LYS A 68 -11.45 -11.31 -16.11
N VAL A 69 -12.15 -10.43 -15.40
CA VAL A 69 -12.09 -10.33 -13.93
C VAL A 69 -13.50 -10.39 -13.34
N GLU A 70 -13.67 -11.21 -12.30
CA GLU A 70 -14.94 -11.34 -11.57
C GLU A 70 -14.71 -11.20 -10.07
N ASP A 71 -15.62 -10.55 -9.37
CA ASP A 71 -15.61 -10.50 -7.90
C ASP A 71 -15.97 -11.89 -7.34
N THR A 72 -15.39 -12.26 -6.20
CA THR A 72 -15.55 -13.60 -5.62
C THR A 72 -15.45 -13.54 -4.09
N ASP A 73 -16.09 -14.50 -3.42
CA ASP A 73 -15.96 -14.71 -1.98
C ASP A 73 -14.84 -15.71 -1.63
N LEU A 74 -14.20 -16.30 -2.65
CA LEU A 74 -13.03 -17.14 -2.46
C LEU A 74 -11.88 -16.35 -1.85
N ILE A 75 -11.19 -16.98 -0.90
CA ILE A 75 -10.01 -16.45 -0.23
C ILE A 75 -8.77 -17.28 -0.58
N ILE A 76 -7.60 -16.65 -0.52
CA ILE A 76 -6.32 -17.34 -0.68
C ILE A 76 -6.11 -18.25 0.53
N ASP A 77 -5.85 -19.52 0.26
CA ASP A 77 -5.54 -20.50 1.29
C ASP A 77 -4.12 -20.25 1.84
N ILE A 78 -4.06 -19.56 2.98
CA ILE A 78 -2.80 -19.24 3.66
C ILE A 78 -2.09 -20.52 4.14
N GLU A 79 -2.81 -21.60 4.46
CA GLU A 79 -2.20 -22.85 4.92
C GLU A 79 -1.39 -23.51 3.81
N LYS A 80 -1.84 -23.41 2.55
CA LYS A 80 -1.02 -23.81 1.39
C LYS A 80 0.29 -23.01 1.32
N LEU A 81 0.24 -21.69 1.57
CA LEU A 81 1.44 -20.83 1.53
C LEU A 81 2.42 -21.06 2.69
N LYS A 82 1.97 -21.67 3.80
CA LYS A 82 2.83 -22.04 4.94
C LYS A 82 3.58 -23.35 4.72
N ARG A 83 3.18 -24.16 3.73
CA ARG A 83 3.89 -25.38 3.38
C ARG A 83 5.34 -25.06 3.01
N ARG A 84 6.26 -25.91 3.45
CA ARG A 84 7.69 -25.77 3.17
C ARG A 84 8.05 -26.38 1.81
N ASP A 85 7.34 -25.95 0.77
CA ASP A 85 7.65 -26.36 -0.60
C ASP A 85 8.92 -25.63 -1.08
N PRO A 86 9.76 -26.25 -1.93
CA PRO A 86 10.98 -25.63 -2.41
C PRO A 86 10.65 -24.38 -3.26
N ILE A 87 11.33 -23.28 -2.97
CA ILE A 87 11.18 -22.05 -3.75
C ILE A 87 12.10 -22.14 -4.96
N PHE A 88 11.53 -22.32 -6.15
CA PHE A 88 12.27 -22.35 -7.40
C PHE A 88 12.73 -20.95 -7.82
N PHE A 89 11.94 -19.92 -7.51
CA PHE A 89 12.28 -18.55 -7.80
C PHE A 89 11.78 -17.60 -6.71
N TYR A 90 12.65 -16.67 -6.32
CA TYR A 90 12.31 -15.57 -5.43
C TYR A 90 12.90 -14.27 -5.98
N THR A 91 12.10 -13.21 -6.00
CA THR A 91 12.61 -11.86 -6.22
C THR A 91 11.82 -10.84 -5.41
N GLN A 92 12.47 -9.72 -5.13
CA GLN A 92 11.87 -8.56 -4.50
C GLN A 92 12.29 -7.30 -5.27
N LEU A 93 11.32 -6.45 -5.57
CA LEU A 93 11.51 -5.20 -6.30
C LEU A 93 10.81 -4.05 -5.57
N THR A 94 11.56 -3.00 -5.25
CA THR A 94 10.98 -1.74 -4.79
C THR A 94 10.49 -0.94 -6.02
N LEU A 95 9.23 -0.53 -6.02
CA LEU A 95 8.65 0.31 -7.07
C LEU A 95 8.91 1.79 -6.83
N TYR A 96 8.71 2.24 -5.59
CA TYR A 96 9.07 3.58 -5.12
C TYR A 96 9.19 3.59 -3.60
N GLU A 97 9.91 4.59 -3.09
CA GLU A 97 10.14 4.84 -1.68
C GLU A 97 10.31 6.35 -1.45
N ASP A 98 9.85 6.86 -0.31
CA ASP A 98 9.99 8.24 0.14
C ASP A 98 10.02 8.29 1.68
N GLU A 99 10.88 9.12 2.27
CA GLU A 99 11.03 9.25 3.74
C GLU A 99 10.10 10.33 4.35
N LEU A 100 9.22 10.92 3.55
CA LEU A 100 8.24 11.93 3.94
C LEU A 100 8.88 13.13 4.65
N ALA A 101 10.05 13.56 4.16
CA ALA A 101 10.88 14.59 4.79
C ALA A 101 11.19 14.29 6.27
N ASP A 102 11.65 13.05 6.54
CA ASP A 102 11.99 12.53 7.88
C ASP A 102 10.81 12.41 8.85
N HIS A 103 9.57 12.51 8.35
CA HIS A 103 8.35 12.35 9.16
C HIS A 103 7.69 10.97 9.01
N GLY A 104 8.39 10.02 8.39
CA GLY A 104 7.87 8.66 8.26
C GLY A 104 8.50 7.89 7.12
N CYS A 105 7.67 7.11 6.43
CA CYS A 105 8.08 6.34 5.27
C CYS A 105 6.85 6.00 4.42
N SER A 106 6.99 6.11 3.10
CA SER A 106 6.08 5.59 2.10
C SER A 106 6.87 4.65 1.19
N LEU A 107 6.46 3.39 1.09
CA LEU A 107 7.20 2.35 0.37
C LEU A 107 6.22 1.44 -0.36
N MET A 108 6.39 1.26 -1.66
CA MET A 108 5.72 0.21 -2.41
C MET A 108 6.72 -0.79 -2.96
N ALA A 109 6.58 -2.06 -2.56
CA ALA A 109 7.45 -3.14 -3.00
C ALA A 109 6.67 -4.39 -3.41
N ILE A 110 7.20 -5.12 -4.37
CA ILE A 110 6.68 -6.41 -4.84
C ILE A 110 7.61 -7.52 -4.37
N LYS A 111 7.04 -8.60 -3.84
CA LYS A 111 7.72 -9.87 -3.57
C LYS A 111 7.07 -10.97 -4.41
N VAL A 112 7.87 -11.76 -5.11
CA VAL A 112 7.40 -12.89 -5.92
C VAL A 112 8.05 -14.16 -5.41
N ARG A 113 7.25 -15.22 -5.24
CA ARG A 113 7.68 -16.57 -4.94
C ARG A 113 7.07 -17.52 -5.96
N VAL A 114 7.87 -18.43 -6.51
CA VAL A 114 7.41 -19.53 -7.36
C VAL A 114 7.82 -20.87 -6.74
N MET A 115 6.85 -21.76 -6.60
CA MET A 115 6.94 -23.12 -6.04
C MET A 115 6.50 -24.10 -7.16
N PRO A 116 6.66 -25.42 -6.99
CA PRO A 116 6.41 -26.37 -8.08
C PRO A 116 5.00 -26.30 -8.68
N GLU A 117 3.96 -26.14 -7.84
CA GLU A 117 2.55 -26.16 -8.27
C GLU A 117 1.84 -24.81 -8.11
N THR A 118 2.50 -23.83 -7.50
CA THR A 118 1.88 -22.56 -7.13
C THR A 118 2.84 -21.40 -7.26
N PHE A 119 2.33 -20.20 -7.43
CA PHE A 119 3.10 -18.97 -7.24
C PHE A 119 2.33 -17.97 -6.39
N PHE A 120 3.07 -17.11 -5.72
CA PHE A 120 2.51 -16.06 -4.87
C PHE A 120 3.24 -14.75 -5.11
N VAL A 121 2.46 -13.69 -5.34
CA VAL A 121 2.95 -12.32 -5.44
C VAL A 121 2.31 -11.48 -4.35
N LEU A 122 3.12 -10.72 -3.64
CA LEU A 122 2.69 -9.70 -2.69
C LEU A 122 3.20 -8.35 -3.19
N CYS A 123 2.30 -7.48 -3.65
CA CYS A 123 2.57 -6.06 -3.78
C CYS A 123 2.08 -5.37 -2.49
N ARG A 124 3.00 -4.80 -1.72
CA ARG A 124 2.70 -4.11 -0.47
C ARG A 124 3.07 -2.65 -0.60
N PHE A 125 2.09 -1.79 -0.38
CA PHE A 125 2.29 -0.41 0.00
C PHE A 125 2.29 -0.30 1.52
N TYR A 126 3.34 0.30 2.06
CA TYR A 126 3.53 0.59 3.46
C TYR A 126 3.63 2.09 3.66
N LEU A 127 2.79 2.64 4.54
CA LEU A 127 2.84 4.02 4.96
C LEU A 127 2.95 4.08 6.47
N ARG A 128 3.96 4.80 6.95
CA ARG A 128 4.08 5.20 8.34
C ARG A 128 4.22 6.72 8.35
N VAL A 129 3.36 7.38 9.10
CA VAL A 129 3.53 8.79 9.47
C VAL A 129 3.82 8.77 10.97
N ASP A 130 5.05 9.14 11.33
CA ASP A 130 5.57 8.95 12.68
C ASP A 130 4.66 9.63 13.72
N HIS A 131 4.32 8.88 14.78
CA HIS A 131 3.41 9.30 15.85
C HIS A 131 1.98 9.64 15.43
N VAL A 132 1.60 9.40 14.18
CA VAL A 132 0.26 9.69 13.65
C VAL A 132 -0.47 8.40 13.30
N MET A 133 -0.01 7.67 12.28
CA MET A 133 -0.69 6.47 11.80
C MET A 133 0.22 5.51 11.03
N VAL A 134 -0.25 4.26 10.91
CA VAL A 134 0.33 3.23 10.06
C VAL A 134 -0.76 2.70 9.12
N ARG A 135 -0.42 2.53 7.85
CA ARG A 135 -1.29 1.98 6.81
C ARG A 135 -0.54 0.94 5.98
N VAL A 136 -1.22 -0.16 5.70
CA VAL A 136 -0.75 -1.24 4.83
C VAL A 136 -1.81 -1.49 3.77
N CYS A 137 -1.42 -1.40 2.50
CA CYS A 137 -2.25 -1.78 1.37
C CYS A 137 -1.57 -2.94 0.65
N ASP A 138 -2.16 -4.12 0.75
CA ASP A 138 -1.64 -5.36 0.16
C ASP A 138 -2.49 -5.76 -1.03
N THR A 139 -1.83 -6.05 -2.15
CA THR A 139 -2.38 -6.84 -3.25
C THR A 139 -1.67 -8.19 -3.27
N ARG A 140 -2.38 -9.25 -2.94
CA ARG A 140 -1.93 -10.63 -3.03
C ARG A 140 -2.45 -11.22 -4.32
N LEU A 141 -1.59 -11.86 -5.09
CA LEU A 141 -1.96 -12.64 -6.26
C LEU A 141 -1.46 -14.07 -6.05
N PHE A 142 -2.37 -15.02 -6.16
CA PHE A 142 -2.07 -16.44 -5.99
C PHE A 142 -2.54 -17.19 -7.24
N GLY A 143 -1.67 -18.07 -7.74
CA GLY A 143 -1.97 -18.93 -8.86
C GLY A 143 -1.54 -20.36 -8.59
N GLU A 144 -2.28 -21.30 -9.16
CA GLU A 144 -2.02 -22.74 -9.10
C GLU A 144 -1.92 -23.27 -10.53
N THR A 145 -0.99 -24.19 -10.79
CA THR A 145 -0.73 -24.73 -12.14
C THR A 145 -1.96 -25.35 -12.79
N ASN A 146 -2.87 -25.92 -12.00
CA ASN A 146 -4.07 -26.61 -12.49
C ASN A 146 -5.35 -25.74 -12.40
N SER A 147 -5.23 -24.44 -12.15
CA SER A 147 -6.36 -23.50 -12.10
C SER A 147 -6.46 -22.69 -13.38
N ASN A 148 -7.69 -22.46 -13.86
CA ASN A 148 -7.97 -21.57 -14.99
C ASN A 148 -8.16 -20.09 -14.56
N PHE A 149 -7.91 -19.78 -13.28
CA PHE A 149 -7.92 -18.42 -12.77
C PHE A 149 -6.86 -18.21 -11.69
N LEU A 150 -6.47 -16.96 -11.52
CA LEU A 150 -5.69 -16.46 -10.38
C LEU A 150 -6.63 -15.84 -9.36
N LEU A 151 -6.32 -15.99 -8.08
CA LEU A 151 -6.98 -15.26 -7.00
C LEU A 151 -6.20 -13.98 -6.71
N ARG A 152 -6.88 -12.84 -6.79
CA ARG A 152 -6.37 -11.55 -6.36
C ARG A 152 -7.14 -11.07 -5.13
N GLU A 153 -6.43 -10.85 -4.04
CA GLU A 153 -6.96 -10.21 -2.84
C GLU A 153 -6.29 -8.86 -2.63
N TRP A 154 -7.11 -7.82 -2.50
CA TRP A 154 -6.67 -6.49 -2.12
C TRP A 154 -7.19 -6.16 -0.72
N THR A 155 -6.31 -5.70 0.18
CA THR A 155 -6.68 -5.32 1.54
C THR A 155 -6.02 -4.02 1.95
N LEU A 156 -6.81 -3.10 2.50
CA LEU A 156 -6.36 -1.89 3.17
C LEU A 156 -6.54 -2.06 4.68
N ARG A 157 -5.44 -1.94 5.42
CA ARG A 157 -5.40 -1.95 6.88
C ARG A 157 -4.79 -0.66 7.39
N GLU A 158 -5.31 -0.15 8.50
CA GLU A 158 -4.87 1.13 9.05
C GLU A 158 -5.16 1.23 10.55
N ALA A 159 -4.25 1.84 11.30
CA ALA A 159 -4.49 2.26 12.67
C ALA A 159 -3.75 3.57 12.96
N LYS A 160 -4.29 4.35 13.92
CA LYS A 160 -3.57 5.48 14.50
C LYS A 160 -2.57 4.97 15.54
N TYR A 161 -1.49 5.70 15.76
CA TYR A 161 -0.51 5.37 16.81
C TYR A 161 -1.15 5.28 18.20
N SER A 162 -2.17 6.11 18.46
CA SER A 162 -2.93 6.10 19.71
C SER A 162 -3.65 4.79 20.01
N ASP A 163 -3.91 3.99 18.98
CA ASP A 163 -4.72 2.78 19.06
C ASP A 163 -3.84 1.52 19.03
N LEU A 164 -2.53 1.67 18.88
CA LEU A 164 -1.55 0.58 18.83
C LEU A 164 -1.10 0.17 20.24
N SER A 165 -0.90 -1.14 20.45
CA SER A 165 -0.31 -1.64 21.69
C SER A 165 1.19 -1.30 21.77
N PRO A 166 1.82 -1.31 22.96
CA PRO A 166 3.27 -1.11 23.07
C PRO A 166 4.09 -2.06 22.19
N THR A 167 3.68 -3.33 22.10
CA THR A 167 4.34 -4.32 21.24
C THR A 167 4.18 -3.98 19.76
N ASP A 168 3.04 -3.43 19.35
CA ASP A 168 2.85 -2.97 17.97
C ASP A 168 3.74 -1.76 17.67
N LEU A 169 3.85 -0.83 18.60
CA LEU A 169 4.72 0.35 18.50
C LEU A 169 6.19 -0.02 18.32
N ASP A 170 6.67 -1.08 18.99
CA ASP A 170 8.03 -1.60 18.78
C ASP A 170 8.23 -2.17 17.37
N ASN A 171 7.16 -2.62 16.72
CA ASN A 171 7.17 -3.28 15.41
C ASN A 171 6.75 -2.37 14.24
N VAL A 172 6.40 -1.09 14.46
CA VAL A 172 5.99 -0.16 13.37
C VAL A 172 7.06 0.12 12.33
N ARG A 173 8.30 -0.35 12.51
CA ARG A 173 9.32 -0.26 11.45
C ARG A 173 9.37 -1.49 10.55
N ASP A 174 8.76 -2.60 10.96
CA ASP A 174 8.71 -3.82 10.14
C ASP A 174 7.31 -4.05 9.59
N SER A 175 7.13 -3.70 8.32
CA SER A 175 5.87 -3.92 7.61
C SER A 175 5.46 -5.39 7.56
N ASN A 176 6.37 -6.36 7.67
CA ASN A 176 6.08 -7.80 7.66
C ASN A 176 5.47 -8.29 8.98
N ILE A 177 5.60 -7.51 10.07
CA ILE A 177 5.06 -7.83 11.39
C ILE A 177 3.79 -7.01 11.64
N ILE A 178 3.89 -5.68 11.59
CA ILE A 178 2.84 -4.76 12.04
C ILE A 178 1.49 -4.95 11.35
N TRP A 179 1.48 -5.36 10.07
CA TRP A 179 0.24 -5.55 9.31
C TRP A 179 -0.74 -6.52 9.96
N GLN A 180 -0.25 -7.48 10.77
CA GLN A 180 -1.08 -8.48 11.46
C GLN A 180 -1.96 -7.86 12.55
N SER A 181 -1.47 -6.80 13.18
CA SER A 181 -2.17 -6.09 14.27
C SER A 181 -3.11 -4.99 13.76
N LEU A 182 -2.94 -4.55 12.50
CA LEU A 182 -3.76 -3.48 11.93
C LEU A 182 -5.17 -4.00 11.53
N PRO A 183 -6.25 -3.30 11.90
CA PRO A 183 -7.60 -3.67 11.50
C PRO A 183 -7.81 -3.47 10.00
N ILE A 184 -8.63 -4.33 9.39
CA ILE A 184 -9.02 -4.21 7.98
C ILE A 184 -10.07 -3.09 7.85
N ILE A 185 -9.79 -2.11 7.01
CA ILE A 185 -10.72 -1.03 6.67
C ILE A 185 -11.49 -1.36 5.39
N LYS A 186 -10.81 -1.95 4.39
CA LYS A 186 -11.40 -2.39 3.13
C LYS A 186 -10.74 -3.67 2.65
N SER A 187 -11.51 -4.52 2.00
CA SER A 187 -11.01 -5.72 1.33
C SER A 187 -11.79 -5.98 0.05
N LYS A 188 -11.13 -6.58 -0.93
CA LYS A 188 -11.74 -7.02 -2.19
C LYS A 188 -11.05 -8.29 -2.68
N SER A 189 -11.84 -9.29 -3.07
CA SER A 189 -11.34 -10.55 -3.65
C SER A 189 -11.90 -10.72 -5.06
N GLN A 190 -11.03 -11.13 -5.99
CA GLN A 190 -11.36 -11.26 -7.40
C GLN A 190 -10.70 -12.49 -8.03
N LYS A 191 -11.38 -13.10 -9.00
CA LYS A 191 -10.81 -14.06 -9.94
C LYS A 191 -10.33 -13.33 -11.18
N ILE A 192 -9.14 -13.69 -11.64
CA ILE A 192 -8.58 -13.24 -12.91
C ILE A 192 -8.42 -14.47 -13.78
N PHE A 193 -9.23 -14.60 -14.83
CA PHE A 193 -9.20 -15.79 -15.68
C PHE A 193 -7.98 -15.78 -16.59
N ILE A 194 -7.37 -16.96 -16.76
CA ILE A 194 -6.25 -17.22 -17.66
C ILE A 194 -6.83 -18.04 -18.82
N GLU A 195 -6.68 -17.54 -20.04
CA GLU A 195 -7.03 -18.27 -21.26
C GLU A 195 -5.96 -19.29 -21.65
#